data_AF-A0A7E4W1I3-F1
#
_entry.id   AF-A0A7E4W1I3-F1
#
_cell.length_a   1.000
_cell.length_b   1.000
_cell.length_c   1.000
_cell.angle_alpha   90.00
_cell.angle_beta   90.00
_cell.angle_gamma   90.00
#
_symmetry.space_group_name_H-M   'P 1'
#
loop_
_entity.id
_entity.type
_entity.pdbx_description
1 polymer ?
#
loop_
_entity_poly.entity_id
_entity_poly.type
_entity_poly.pdbx_seq_one_letter_code
_entity_poly.pdbx_strand_id
1 'polypeptide(L)'
;MPARPRVDRLKTVYTAAKQLNFGFRLTGFPSAPNENGIASYKPQLHRLTIRFCKQNEASSGLRNFIDTALKAFAAANPQTVVYVLPIRNATPTLRAEYSNGREVQINAKGFTLERAAIEINLLRTRSGEPIVKFESPQTAQVPSIQGQWNTLTWANPAQNAVELPAPEFNVYRTPKLSATEYIQNLVYKNPSEAEEQSQEAEKPKRAVA
;
A
#
# COMPACT_ATOMS: atom_id res chain seq x y z
N MET A 1 25.65 -12.09 -3.07
CA MET A 1 24.69 -11.18 -2.40
C MET A 1 24.85 -11.33 -0.90
N PRO A 2 24.81 -10.25 -0.11
CA PRO A 2 24.87 -10.34 1.34
C PRO A 2 23.64 -11.10 1.88
N ALA A 3 23.83 -11.86 2.95
CA ALA A 3 22.73 -12.59 3.59
C ALA A 3 21.69 -11.59 4.13
N ARG A 4 20.46 -11.64 3.60
CA ARG A 4 19.34 -10.83 4.14
C ARG A 4 18.76 -11.54 5.38
N PRO A 5 18.52 -10.82 6.49
CA PRO A 5 17.94 -11.41 7.68
C PRO A 5 16.54 -11.96 7.39
N ARG A 6 16.25 -13.15 7.92
CA ARG A 6 14.95 -13.81 7.77
C ARG A 6 13.90 -13.16 8.66
N VAL A 7 13.14 -12.24 8.08
CA VAL A 7 12.04 -11.55 8.77
C VAL A 7 10.91 -12.54 9.13
N ASP A 8 10.59 -13.47 8.25
CA ASP A 8 9.47 -14.42 8.41
C ASP A 8 9.67 -15.44 9.56
N ARG A 9 10.89 -15.59 10.09
CA ARG A 9 11.22 -16.55 11.17
C ARG A 9 11.36 -15.93 12.56
N LEU A 10 11.17 -14.63 12.73
CA LEU A 10 11.32 -13.95 14.03
C LEU A 10 10.23 -14.30 15.08
N LYS A 11 9.50 -15.40 14.91
CA LYS A 11 8.38 -15.81 15.78
C LYS A 11 8.72 -15.84 17.28
N THR A 12 9.93 -16.25 17.66
CA THR A 12 10.22 -16.53 19.08
C THR A 12 10.49 -15.27 19.92
N VAL A 13 11.17 -14.26 19.38
CA VAL A 13 11.45 -13.00 20.12
C VAL A 13 10.20 -12.11 20.19
N TYR A 14 9.29 -12.23 19.22
CA TYR A 14 8.14 -11.35 19.06
C TYR A 14 6.86 -11.79 19.79
N THR A 15 6.74 -13.04 20.24
CA THR A 15 5.47 -13.52 20.82
C THR A 15 5.22 -12.93 22.21
N ALA A 16 6.25 -12.77 23.04
CA ALA A 16 6.15 -12.06 24.33
C ALA A 16 6.01 -10.53 24.13
N ALA A 17 6.69 -9.96 23.12
CA ALA A 17 6.61 -8.53 22.81
C ALA A 17 5.26 -8.11 22.16
N LYS A 18 4.55 -9.04 21.52
CA LYS A 18 3.26 -8.81 20.83
C LYS A 18 2.14 -8.34 21.77
N GLN A 19 2.19 -8.74 23.04
CA GLN A 19 1.19 -8.33 24.04
C GLN A 19 1.52 -7.00 24.70
N LEU A 20 2.79 -6.56 24.69
CA LEU A 20 3.25 -5.44 25.51
C LEU A 20 3.57 -4.15 24.74
N ASN A 21 3.77 -4.16 23.41
CA ASN A 21 4.12 -2.92 22.70
C ASN A 21 3.57 -2.85 21.27
N PHE A 22 2.73 -1.85 20.99
CA PHE A 22 2.34 -1.44 19.63
C PHE A 22 3.54 -0.96 18.78
N GLY A 23 4.70 -0.68 19.40
CA GLY A 23 5.87 -0.08 18.76
C GLY A 23 6.73 -0.99 17.86
N PHE A 24 6.54 -2.30 17.86
CA PHE A 24 7.40 -3.24 17.08
C PHE A 24 6.67 -3.98 15.94
N ARG A 25 5.55 -3.46 15.44
CA ARG A 25 4.93 -4.03 14.25
C ARG A 25 5.74 -3.62 13.03
N LEU A 26 6.27 -4.61 12.30
CA LEU A 26 6.83 -4.35 10.98
C LEU A 26 5.68 -3.87 10.09
N THR A 27 5.74 -2.60 9.71
CA THR A 27 4.87 -1.99 8.72
C THR A 27 5.64 -1.81 7.41
N GLY A 28 4.90 -1.62 6.33
CA GLY A 28 5.50 -1.32 5.04
C GLY A 28 4.48 -0.78 4.06
N PHE A 29 4.97 -0.54 2.85
CA PHE A 29 4.17 -0.10 1.71
C PHE A 29 4.21 -1.19 0.63
N PRO A 30 3.16 -1.34 -0.18
CA PRO A 30 3.18 -2.27 -1.30
C PRO A 30 4.26 -1.87 -2.29
N SER A 31 5.19 -2.80 -2.55
CA SER A 31 6.31 -2.58 -3.47
C SER A 31 6.46 -3.79 -4.40
N ALA A 32 6.70 -3.52 -5.67
CA ALA A 32 6.99 -4.54 -6.67
C ALA A 32 8.51 -4.75 -6.76
N PRO A 33 9.02 -5.98 -6.56
CA PRO A 33 10.45 -6.25 -6.66
C PRO A 33 10.93 -5.98 -8.08
N ASN A 34 11.97 -5.15 -8.23
CA ASN A 34 12.55 -4.75 -9.52
C ASN A 34 11.50 -4.22 -10.51
N GLU A 35 10.47 -3.51 -10.02
CA GLU A 35 9.42 -2.90 -10.85
C GLU A 35 8.74 -3.90 -11.80
N ASN A 36 8.53 -5.11 -11.29
CA ASN A 36 7.91 -6.19 -12.04
C ASN A 36 6.53 -5.79 -12.58
N GLY A 37 6.29 -6.02 -13.88
CA GLY A 37 5.03 -5.71 -14.54
C GLY A 37 4.98 -4.36 -15.28
N ILE A 38 6.00 -3.49 -15.18
CA ILE A 38 6.06 -2.27 -16.00
C ILE A 38 6.32 -2.61 -17.48
N ALA A 39 7.42 -3.33 -17.76
CA ALA A 39 7.77 -3.74 -19.13
C ALA A 39 7.36 -5.19 -19.43
N SER A 40 7.62 -6.09 -18.49
CA SER A 40 7.34 -7.53 -18.63
C SER A 40 7.16 -8.16 -17.26
N TYR A 41 6.34 -9.19 -17.17
CA TYR A 41 6.22 -9.98 -15.96
C TYR A 41 7.35 -11.00 -15.86
N LYS A 42 8.09 -10.97 -14.75
CA LYS A 42 9.12 -11.93 -14.37
C LYS A 42 8.68 -12.69 -13.12
N PRO A 43 8.57 -14.03 -13.18
CA PRO A 43 8.29 -14.84 -12.00
C PRO A 43 9.38 -14.67 -10.93
N GLN A 44 8.97 -14.59 -9.67
CA GLN A 44 9.88 -14.27 -8.56
C GLN A 44 10.47 -15.51 -7.90
N LEU A 45 9.75 -16.64 -7.91
CA LEU A 45 10.24 -17.91 -7.36
C LEU A 45 11.29 -18.52 -8.30
N HIS A 46 12.50 -18.75 -7.79
CA HIS A 46 13.57 -19.40 -8.56
C HIS A 46 13.82 -20.84 -8.13
N ARG A 47 13.78 -21.10 -6.82
CA ARG A 47 14.07 -22.43 -6.27
C ARG A 47 12.98 -22.86 -5.31
N LEU A 48 12.46 -24.08 -5.51
CA LEU A 48 11.61 -24.74 -4.55
C LEU A 48 12.30 -26.02 -4.06
N THR A 49 12.64 -26.09 -2.79
CA THR A 49 13.23 -27.27 -2.17
C THR A 49 12.18 -27.96 -1.29
N ILE A 50 11.79 -29.17 -1.67
CA ILE A 50 10.84 -30.02 -0.96
C ILE A 50 11.64 -31.02 -0.13
N ARG A 51 11.63 -30.87 1.19
CA ARG A 51 12.22 -31.84 2.13
C ARG A 51 11.10 -32.69 2.72
N PHE A 52 11.23 -34.01 2.64
CA PHE A 52 10.22 -34.93 3.15
C PHE A 52 10.87 -36.22 3.67
N CYS A 53 10.17 -36.94 4.54
CA CYS A 53 10.60 -38.26 5.02
C CYS A 53 9.88 -39.38 4.25
N LYS A 54 10.62 -40.44 3.92
CA LYS A 54 10.09 -41.61 3.20
C LYS A 54 9.17 -42.48 4.06
N GLN A 55 9.32 -42.47 5.38
CA GLN A 55 8.62 -43.38 6.30
C GLN A 55 7.60 -42.65 7.18
N ASN A 56 7.89 -41.41 7.58
CA ASN A 56 7.03 -40.67 8.51
C ASN A 56 5.68 -40.30 7.87
N GLU A 57 4.60 -40.63 8.55
CA GLU A 57 3.22 -40.31 8.15
C GLU A 57 3.00 -38.81 7.99
N ALA A 58 3.67 -37.97 8.79
CA ALA A 58 3.59 -36.52 8.66
C ALA A 58 3.95 -36.00 7.26
N SER A 59 4.69 -36.77 6.46
CA SER A 59 5.07 -36.46 5.08
C SER A 59 4.19 -37.17 4.02
N SER A 60 3.06 -37.79 4.40
CA SER A 60 2.20 -38.55 3.50
C SER A 60 1.66 -37.70 2.34
N GLY A 61 0.99 -36.58 2.60
CA GLY A 61 0.42 -35.77 1.53
C GLY A 61 1.47 -35.12 0.62
N LEU A 62 2.66 -34.82 1.14
CA LEU A 62 3.78 -34.36 0.29
C LEU A 62 4.32 -35.45 -0.62
N ARG A 63 4.42 -36.69 -0.14
CA ARG A 63 4.77 -37.85 -0.99
C ARG A 63 3.75 -38.03 -2.12
N ASN A 64 2.46 -37.96 -1.77
CA ASN A 64 1.38 -38.07 -2.76
C ASN A 64 1.44 -36.93 -3.79
N PHE A 65 1.75 -35.70 -3.37
CA PHE A 65 1.95 -34.58 -4.29
C PHE A 65 3.16 -34.78 -5.21
N ILE A 66 4.29 -35.28 -4.67
CA ILE A 66 5.50 -35.58 -5.46
C ILE A 66 5.20 -36.62 -6.55
N ASP A 67 4.43 -37.65 -6.21
CA ASP A 67 4.11 -38.75 -7.14
C ASP A 67 3.13 -38.32 -8.24
N THR A 68 2.08 -37.56 -7.87
CA THR A 68 0.97 -37.26 -8.78
C THR A 68 1.11 -35.93 -9.53
N ALA A 69 1.41 -34.83 -8.82
CA ALA A 69 1.21 -33.47 -9.33
C ALA A 69 2.51 -32.71 -9.61
N LEU A 70 3.63 -33.12 -9.02
CA LEU A 70 4.90 -32.40 -9.12
C LEU A 70 5.40 -32.28 -10.57
N LYS A 71 5.28 -33.34 -11.37
CA LYS A 71 5.71 -33.34 -12.77
C LYS A 71 4.92 -32.32 -13.60
N ALA A 72 3.60 -32.26 -13.41
CA ALA A 72 2.73 -31.29 -14.06
C ALA A 72 3.07 -29.86 -13.60
N PHE A 73 3.32 -29.65 -12.31
CA PHE A 73 3.73 -28.36 -11.77
C PHE A 73 5.04 -27.86 -12.39
N ALA A 74 6.06 -28.73 -12.50
CA ALA A 74 7.35 -28.39 -13.08
C ALA A 74 7.24 -28.08 -14.58
N ALA A 75 6.42 -28.84 -15.32
CA ALA A 75 6.16 -28.58 -16.74
C ALA A 75 5.45 -27.23 -16.96
N ALA A 76 4.50 -26.88 -16.08
CA ALA A 76 3.79 -25.60 -16.16
C ALA A 76 4.66 -24.39 -15.74
N ASN A 77 5.73 -24.62 -14.98
CA ASN A 77 6.57 -23.56 -14.43
C ASN A 77 8.07 -23.82 -14.69
N PRO A 78 8.50 -23.79 -15.97
CA PRO A 78 9.88 -24.09 -16.35
C PRO A 78 10.91 -23.13 -15.73
N GLN A 79 10.49 -21.94 -15.30
CA GLN A 79 11.33 -20.96 -14.63
C GLN A 79 11.77 -21.35 -13.21
N THR A 80 11.10 -22.33 -12.59
CA THR A 80 11.35 -22.71 -11.19
C THR A 80 12.10 -24.03 -11.13
N VAL A 81 13.27 -24.03 -10.48
CA VAL A 81 14.02 -25.25 -10.23
C VAL A 81 13.48 -25.93 -8.98
N VAL A 82 12.98 -27.15 -9.12
CA VAL A 82 12.42 -27.92 -8.01
C VAL A 82 13.38 -29.02 -7.56
N TYR A 83 13.79 -28.96 -6.30
CA TYR A 83 14.61 -29.97 -5.64
C TYR A 83 13.76 -30.83 -4.72
N VAL A 84 13.94 -32.14 -4.81
CA VAL A 84 13.25 -33.12 -3.97
C VAL A 84 14.28 -33.84 -3.12
N LEU A 85 14.25 -33.59 -1.81
CA LEU A 85 15.23 -34.08 -0.84
C LEU A 85 14.57 -35.05 0.15
N PRO A 86 14.79 -36.37 0.00
CA PRO A 86 14.36 -37.34 1.00
C PRO A 86 15.29 -37.30 2.21
N ILE A 87 14.75 -36.99 3.39
CA ILE A 87 15.48 -36.89 4.66
C ILE A 87 14.84 -37.82 5.69
N ARG A 88 15.64 -38.65 6.36
CA ARG A 88 15.15 -39.56 7.42
C ARG A 88 14.76 -38.79 8.68
N ASN A 89 13.68 -39.21 9.33
CA ASN A 89 13.21 -38.69 10.63
C ASN A 89 13.04 -37.16 10.73
N ALA A 90 12.91 -36.47 9.59
CA ALA A 90 12.73 -35.02 9.57
C ALA A 90 11.25 -34.63 9.41
N THR A 91 10.89 -33.47 9.95
CA THR A 91 9.61 -32.83 9.62
C THR A 91 9.66 -32.31 8.18
N PRO A 92 8.62 -32.57 7.39
CA PRO A 92 8.61 -32.12 6.01
C PRO A 92 8.52 -30.60 5.93
N THR A 93 9.28 -30.02 5.01
CA THR A 93 9.34 -28.56 4.86
C THR A 93 9.49 -28.17 3.40
N LEU A 94 8.82 -27.07 3.04
CA LEU A 94 8.93 -26.42 1.75
C LEU A 94 9.80 -25.18 1.93
N ARG A 95 10.88 -25.07 1.18
CA ARG A 95 11.76 -23.88 1.16
C ARG A 95 11.73 -23.26 -0.23
N ALA A 96 11.24 -22.03 -0.30
CA ALA A 96 11.17 -21.22 -1.51
C ALA A 96 12.24 -20.13 -1.45
N GLU A 97 13.00 -19.96 -2.54
CA GLU A 97 13.99 -18.89 -2.71
C GLU A 97 13.57 -18.00 -3.86
N TYR A 98 13.57 -16.69 -3.61
CA TYR A 98 13.09 -15.67 -4.54
C TYR A 98 14.23 -14.84 -5.13
N SER A 99 13.95 -14.15 -6.23
CA SER A 99 14.89 -13.27 -6.93
C SER A 99 15.50 -12.17 -6.05
N ASN A 100 14.73 -11.68 -5.06
CA ASN A 100 15.16 -10.64 -4.12
C ASN A 100 16.15 -11.15 -3.04
N GLY A 101 16.60 -12.40 -3.15
CA GLY A 101 17.51 -13.07 -2.23
C GLY A 101 16.88 -13.53 -0.92
N ARG A 102 15.56 -13.34 -0.74
CA ARG A 102 14.85 -13.82 0.45
C ARG A 102 14.44 -15.27 0.26
N GLU A 103 14.28 -15.93 1.40
CA GLU A 103 13.78 -17.29 1.48
C GLU A 103 12.57 -17.37 2.41
N VAL A 104 11.59 -18.18 2.00
CA VAL A 104 10.41 -18.50 2.79
C VAL A 104 10.41 -19.99 3.07
N GLN A 105 10.20 -20.35 4.33
CA GLN A 105 10.07 -21.76 4.71
C GLN A 105 8.71 -22.02 5.36
N ILE A 106 7.98 -22.98 4.81
CA ILE A 106 6.71 -23.48 5.34
C ILE A 106 6.93 -24.86 5.93
N ASN A 107 6.41 -25.09 7.13
CA ASN A 107 6.34 -26.43 7.72
C ASN A 107 5.14 -27.16 7.12
N ALA A 108 5.38 -28.30 6.49
CA ALA A 108 4.37 -29.06 5.76
C ALA A 108 3.93 -30.33 6.51
N LYS A 109 4.07 -30.34 7.85
CA LYS A 109 3.68 -31.45 8.71
C LYS A 109 2.18 -31.72 8.60
N GLY A 110 1.81 -32.93 8.17
CA GLY A 110 0.42 -33.37 8.13
C GLY A 110 -0.41 -32.73 7.01
N PHE A 111 0.25 -32.22 5.97
CA PHE A 111 -0.48 -31.71 4.80
C PHE A 111 -1.17 -32.85 4.05
N THR A 112 -2.37 -32.56 3.53
CA THR A 112 -2.99 -33.35 2.46
C THR A 112 -2.35 -32.99 1.12
N LEU A 113 -2.58 -33.80 0.08
CA LEU A 113 -2.11 -33.52 -1.28
C LEU A 113 -2.60 -32.14 -1.76
N GLU A 114 -3.89 -31.86 -1.59
CA GLU A 114 -4.51 -30.60 -2.00
C GLU A 114 -3.92 -29.41 -1.26
N ARG A 115 -3.72 -29.54 0.06
CA ARG A 115 -3.11 -28.46 0.85
C ARG A 115 -1.68 -28.20 0.38
N ALA A 116 -0.90 -29.24 0.09
CA ALA A 116 0.44 -29.07 -0.46
C ALA A 116 0.42 -28.36 -1.82
N ALA A 117 -0.53 -28.69 -2.70
CA ALA A 117 -0.70 -28.02 -3.99
C ALA A 117 -1.05 -26.53 -3.85
N ILE A 118 -1.97 -26.19 -2.95
CA ILE A 118 -2.35 -24.80 -2.64
C ILE A 118 -1.15 -24.01 -2.12
N GLU A 119 -0.41 -24.57 -1.16
CA GLU A 119 0.75 -23.92 -0.56
C GLU A 119 1.89 -23.73 -1.55
N ILE A 120 2.13 -24.72 -2.42
CA ILE A 120 3.14 -24.60 -3.49
C ILE A 120 2.71 -23.55 -4.52
N ASN A 121 1.43 -23.47 -4.87
CA ASN A 121 0.92 -22.40 -5.73
C ASN A 121 1.04 -21.03 -5.06
N LEU A 122 0.79 -20.93 -3.74
CA LEU A 122 0.99 -19.71 -2.97
C LEU A 122 2.47 -19.26 -3.01
N LEU A 123 3.42 -20.19 -2.81
CA LEU A 123 4.85 -19.89 -2.91
C LEU A 123 5.24 -19.44 -4.31
N ARG A 124 4.59 -19.98 -5.35
CA ARG A 124 4.81 -19.60 -6.74
C ARG A 124 4.32 -18.18 -7.05
N THR A 125 3.14 -17.80 -6.54
CA THR A 125 2.52 -16.49 -6.85
C THR A 125 3.06 -15.35 -5.98
N ARG A 126 3.76 -15.66 -4.89
CA ARG A 126 4.33 -14.66 -3.97
C ARG A 126 5.54 -13.93 -4.59
N SER A 127 5.75 -12.69 -4.16
CA SER A 127 6.87 -11.84 -4.60
C SER A 127 8.19 -12.09 -3.86
N GLY A 128 8.14 -12.75 -2.70
CA GLY A 128 9.25 -12.89 -1.77
C GLY A 128 9.40 -11.73 -0.78
N GLU A 129 8.52 -10.73 -0.81
CA GLU A 129 8.47 -9.67 0.21
C GLU A 129 7.94 -10.21 1.56
N PRO A 130 8.36 -9.61 2.70
CA PRO A 130 7.94 -10.03 4.03
C PRO A 130 6.45 -9.77 4.21
N ILE A 131 5.78 -10.64 4.98
CA ILE A 131 4.37 -10.43 5.34
C ILE A 131 4.33 -9.42 6.49
N VAL A 132 4.02 -8.17 6.14
CA VAL A 132 3.93 -7.04 7.05
C VAL A 132 2.55 -6.39 6.95
N LYS A 133 2.19 -5.57 7.95
CA LYS A 133 0.98 -4.75 7.84
C LYS A 133 1.27 -3.61 6.85
N PHE A 134 0.47 -3.51 5.80
CA PHE A 134 0.54 -2.34 4.93
C PHE A 134 -0.12 -1.13 5.59
N GLU A 135 0.54 0.03 5.52
CA GLU A 135 -0.02 1.30 6.00
C GLU A 135 -1.02 1.86 4.99
N SER A 136 -0.69 1.77 3.70
CA SER A 136 -1.58 2.09 2.58
C SER A 136 -1.69 0.92 1.62
N PRO A 137 -2.84 0.75 0.94
CA PRO A 137 -3.01 -0.27 -0.09
C PRO A 137 -2.35 0.10 -1.43
N GLN A 138 -1.87 1.34 -1.57
CA GLN A 138 -1.32 1.88 -2.81
C GLN A 138 0.03 2.56 -2.58
N THR A 139 0.87 2.56 -3.61
CA THR A 139 2.16 3.28 -3.62
C THR A 139 2.38 3.85 -5.02
N ALA A 140 2.82 5.10 -5.09
CA ALA A 140 3.15 5.79 -6.32
C ALA A 140 4.56 6.38 -6.19
N GLN A 141 5.34 6.33 -7.27
CA GLN A 141 6.66 6.99 -7.32
C GLN A 141 6.50 8.51 -7.39
N VAL A 142 5.49 8.98 -8.14
CA VAL A 142 5.17 10.40 -8.28
C VAL A 142 3.83 10.66 -7.56
N PRO A 143 3.83 11.41 -6.43
CA PRO A 143 2.62 11.64 -5.65
C PRO A 143 1.68 12.70 -6.23
N SER A 144 2.19 13.67 -7.00
CA SER A 144 1.38 14.69 -7.68
C SER A 144 1.94 15.01 -9.07
N ILE A 145 1.05 15.24 -10.03
CA ILE A 145 1.40 15.57 -11.43
C ILE A 145 1.54 17.10 -11.62
N GLN A 146 0.67 17.89 -10.99
CA GLN A 146 0.60 19.35 -11.16
C GLN A 146 1.36 20.13 -10.08
N GLY A 147 2.04 19.42 -9.17
CA GLY A 147 2.66 19.99 -7.98
C GLY A 147 1.88 19.62 -6.72
N GLN A 148 2.61 19.43 -5.62
CA GLN A 148 1.98 19.17 -4.32
C GLN A 148 1.39 20.48 -3.79
N TRP A 149 0.20 20.40 -3.22
CA TRP A 149 -0.40 21.55 -2.55
C TRP A 149 0.52 22.07 -1.44
N ASN A 150 0.69 23.38 -1.40
CA ASN A 150 1.34 24.11 -0.32
C ASN A 150 0.42 25.25 0.16
N THR A 151 0.74 25.83 1.31
CA THR A 151 -0.06 26.90 1.92
C THR A 151 -0.19 28.14 1.03
N LEU A 152 0.74 28.34 0.09
CA LEU A 152 0.79 29.49 -0.81
C LEU A 152 0.13 29.24 -2.17
N THR A 153 -0.36 28.02 -2.45
CA THR A 153 -0.84 27.63 -3.79
C THR A 153 -1.99 28.51 -4.27
N TRP A 154 -2.84 28.94 -3.33
CA TRP A 154 -4.00 29.80 -3.59
C TRP A 154 -3.89 31.14 -2.87
N ALA A 155 -2.70 31.50 -2.38
CA ALA A 155 -2.46 32.80 -1.77
C ALA A 155 -2.29 33.85 -2.86
N ASN A 156 -2.81 35.06 -2.62
CA ASN A 156 -2.60 36.16 -3.53
C ASN A 156 -1.13 36.61 -3.41
N PRO A 157 -0.32 36.59 -4.50
CA PRO A 157 1.08 36.99 -4.43
C PRO A 157 1.28 38.44 -3.97
N ALA A 158 0.26 39.29 -4.09
CA ALA A 158 0.30 40.66 -3.59
C ALA A 158 0.53 40.74 -2.07
N GLN A 159 0.13 39.71 -1.29
CA GLN A 159 0.34 39.67 0.16
C GLN A 159 1.82 39.67 0.57
N ASN A 160 2.73 39.25 -0.32
CA ASN A 160 4.16 39.18 0.00
C ASN A 160 4.84 40.56 0.02
N ALA A 161 4.27 41.54 -0.67
CA ALA A 161 4.86 42.88 -0.80
C ALA A 161 4.30 43.89 0.19
N VAL A 162 3.15 43.58 0.81
CA VAL A 162 2.39 44.52 1.64
C VAL A 162 2.59 44.19 3.12
N GLU A 163 2.83 45.22 3.94
CA GLU A 163 2.86 45.07 5.39
C GLU A 163 1.44 44.82 5.92
N LEU A 164 1.27 43.73 6.66
CA LEU A 164 -0.02 43.37 7.25
C LEU A 164 -0.24 44.12 8.57
N PRO A 165 -1.48 44.53 8.91
CA PRO A 165 -2.74 44.21 8.23
C PRO A 165 -3.14 45.25 7.17
N ALA A 166 -3.28 44.81 5.91
CA ALA A 166 -3.84 45.64 4.84
C ALA A 166 -5.35 45.38 4.66
N PRO A 167 -6.17 46.43 4.47
CA PRO A 167 -7.63 46.31 4.39
C PRO A 167 -8.09 45.48 3.18
N GLU A 168 -7.33 45.48 2.09
CA GLU A 168 -7.61 44.71 0.87
C GLU A 168 -7.68 43.20 1.11
N PHE A 169 -6.83 42.69 2.00
CA PHE A 169 -6.79 41.26 2.35
C PHE A 169 -7.72 40.91 3.52
N ASN A 170 -8.39 41.90 4.10
CA ASN A 170 -9.41 41.72 5.12
C ASN A 170 -10.84 41.66 4.52
N VAL A 171 -10.97 41.79 3.19
CA VAL A 171 -12.25 41.67 2.51
C VAL A 171 -12.68 40.20 2.42
N TYR A 172 -13.95 39.94 2.74
CA TYR A 172 -14.56 38.62 2.63
C TYR A 172 -14.60 38.15 1.16
N ARG A 173 -14.26 36.87 0.92
CA ARG A 173 -14.10 36.30 -0.44
C ARG A 173 -15.38 36.27 -1.27
N THR A 174 -16.55 36.34 -0.65
CA THR A 174 -17.86 36.34 -1.31
C THR A 174 -18.57 37.68 -1.11
N PRO A 175 -18.13 38.77 -1.75
CA PRO A 175 -18.73 40.11 -1.63
C PRO A 175 -20.14 40.24 -2.20
N LYS A 176 -20.63 39.18 -2.87
CA LYS A 176 -21.91 39.19 -3.55
C LYS A 176 -23.00 38.72 -2.60
N LEU A 177 -24.13 39.43 -2.62
CA LEU A 177 -25.37 39.02 -1.96
C LEU A 177 -25.71 37.58 -2.34
N SER A 178 -25.99 36.74 -1.34
CA SER A 178 -26.50 35.39 -1.60
C SER A 178 -27.82 35.49 -2.37
N ALA A 179 -28.15 34.48 -3.19
CA ALA A 179 -29.40 34.45 -3.94
C ALA A 179 -30.63 34.61 -3.01
N THR A 180 -30.56 34.07 -1.79
CA THR A 180 -31.61 34.22 -0.77
C THR A 180 -31.70 35.65 -0.25
N GLU A 181 -30.56 36.28 0.04
CA GLU A 181 -30.49 37.67 0.52
C GLU A 181 -30.95 38.65 -0.57
N TYR A 182 -30.64 38.35 -1.83
CA TYR A 182 -31.12 39.11 -2.98
C TYR A 182 -32.65 39.05 -3.09
N ILE A 183 -33.26 37.87 -3.00
CA ILE A 183 -34.72 37.71 -3.04
C ILE A 183 -35.38 38.43 -1.85
N GLN A 184 -34.81 38.29 -0.64
CA GLN A 184 -35.30 39.02 0.53
C GLN A 184 -35.21 40.53 0.32
N ASN A 185 -34.10 41.03 -0.21
CA ASN A 185 -33.95 42.46 -0.53
C ASN A 185 -34.96 42.95 -1.57
N LEU A 186 -35.34 42.13 -2.55
CA LEU A 186 -36.40 42.45 -3.51
C LEU A 186 -37.78 42.53 -2.87
N VAL A 187 -38.04 41.74 -1.83
CA VAL A 187 -39.33 41.70 -1.13
C VAL A 187 -39.44 42.84 -0.09
N TYR A 188 -38.34 43.21 0.56
CA TYR A 188 -38.36 44.15 1.69
C TYR A 188 -37.96 45.59 1.35
N LYS A 189 -37.37 45.88 0.19
CA LYS A 189 -37.14 47.27 -0.24
C LYS A 189 -38.33 47.79 -1.04
N ASN A 190 -38.95 48.86 -0.55
CA ASN A 190 -39.83 49.65 -1.40
C ASN A 190 -39.04 50.13 -2.62
N PRO A 191 -39.61 50.09 -3.85
CA PRO A 191 -38.88 50.35 -5.09
C PRO A 191 -38.19 51.73 -5.14
N SER A 192 -38.61 52.70 -4.32
CA SER A 192 -37.98 54.02 -4.20
C SER A 192 -36.62 54.03 -3.46
N GLU A 193 -36.34 53.08 -2.56
CA GLU A 193 -35.10 53.04 -1.77
C GLU A 193 -34.02 52.13 -2.37
N ALA A 194 -34.39 51.29 -3.35
CA ALA A 194 -33.47 50.36 -4.01
C ALA A 194 -32.51 51.03 -5.00
N GLU A 195 -32.93 52.14 -5.62
CA GLU A 195 -32.12 52.91 -6.59
C GLU A 195 -31.04 53.77 -5.92
N GLU A 196 -31.28 54.26 -4.70
CA GLU A 196 -30.28 55.07 -3.96
C GLU A 196 -29.13 54.20 -3.42
N GLN A 197 -29.42 52.99 -2.96
CA GLN A 197 -28.41 52.11 -2.35
C GLN A 197 -27.53 51.37 -3.37
N SER A 198 -28.01 51.18 -4.61
CA SER A 198 -27.20 50.63 -5.69
C SER A 198 -26.13 51.63 -6.16
N GLN A 199 -26.45 52.93 -6.17
CA GLN A 199 -25.49 54.01 -6.44
C GLN A 199 -24.50 54.25 -5.29
N GLU A 200 -24.89 53.94 -4.05
CA GLU A 200 -24.02 54.08 -2.87
C GLU A 200 -23.10 52.87 -2.64
N ALA A 201 -23.49 51.67 -3.12
CA ALA A 201 -22.65 50.48 -3.13
C ALA A 201 -21.50 50.55 -4.16
N GLU A 202 -21.65 51.36 -5.22
CA GLU A 202 -20.59 51.61 -6.22
C GLU A 202 -19.57 52.68 -5.79
N LYS A 203 -19.86 53.51 -4.80
CA LYS A 203 -18.90 54.49 -4.28
C LYS A 203 -18.03 53.85 -3.20
N PRO A 204 -16.68 53.97 -3.26
CA PRO A 204 -15.83 53.51 -2.17
C PRO A 204 -16.15 54.34 -0.91
N LYS A 205 -16.74 53.70 0.10
CA LYS A 205 -16.95 54.33 1.40
C LYS A 205 -15.57 54.67 1.99
N ARG A 206 -15.31 55.97 2.20
CA ARG A 206 -14.08 56.47 2.82
C ARG A 206 -13.80 55.68 4.11
N ALA A 207 -12.60 55.10 4.20
CA ALA A 207 -12.10 54.52 5.43
C ALA A 207 -12.08 55.60 6.52
N VAL A 208 -12.81 55.36 7.60
CA VAL A 208 -12.65 56.14 8.84
C VAL A 208 -11.30 55.76 9.43
N ALA A 209 -10.53 56.78 9.79
CA ALA A 209 -9.16 56.72 10.29
C ALA A 209 -9.01 55.86 11.56
#